data_AF-A0A1Z5JYT6-F1
#
_entry.id   AF-A0A1Z5JYT6-F1
#
_cell.length_a   1.000
_cell.length_b   1.000
_cell.length_c   1.000
_cell.angle_alpha   90.00
_cell.angle_beta   90.00
_cell.angle_gamma   90.00
#
_symmetry.space_group_name_H-M   'P 1'
#
loop_
_entity.id
_entity.type
_entity.pdbx_description
1 polymer ?
#
loop_
_entity_poly.entity_id
_entity_poly.type
_entity_poly.pdbx_seq_one_letter_code
_entity_poly.pdbx_strand_id
1 'polypeptide(L)'
;MTFLRAVLFAKGTGADASSYQPNRDESQWWNRRDALVRCVAAFLFGPGEAKELVLLFEEDWSRMHMTYEAHRPTVPTEQTIVGLWNKAAQQKHSVHEKGLLCRLYKQNTKHTAGAAIPMSLESKRDVLVHLQATCSIEFLREKGLNSSSQVLLRKFNKQTLIEISKDWNSRYASVSQPTLEETLRPILKDLLQPISSNIQTVIAATLHESSHQELPCWKNQCQTTATDSSDKTQVCIFLGAVRDMTTEENKCLQQTCQALAIPQVAVRLGPVPEFTSKILSVVAYHHAHKRLWPALQTLLNSNNNPRPPPKRPIHAISNTMTLSNTHLHFVSIVPTPSTAVTTDLSSRNRSLWCLVRTVVACLWRSRLAGTHEEGHLRNTLTLWFTDNTYLTLPQNELVTVLAEKHQAAPTEFQILQAIQDQLVKARTGDADTMVNFILSASTPRFLLDINTSTKSLCLVNVFYQFSHDDNAVHDDCGGTAIVLLAMQSADDNGREAKALFHKAAQIKKIPVLECSFRETEFQDVEASTITMVQHFCYQGFFFPAVQQHLNAFSFQHEKKSKKKEKKKNR
;
A
#
# COMPACT_ATOMS: atom_id res chain seq x y z
N MET A 1 10.35 -3.61 -21.85
CA MET A 1 9.94 -3.45 -20.46
C MET A 1 9.28 -2.09 -20.22
N THR A 2 8.08 -2.05 -19.64
CA THR A 2 7.57 -0.80 -19.03
C THR A 2 8.24 -0.61 -17.67
N PHE A 3 8.77 0.58 -17.40
CA PHE A 3 9.30 0.96 -16.09
C PHE A 3 8.26 1.74 -15.29
N LEU A 4 8.15 1.47 -13.99
CA LEU A 4 7.22 2.18 -13.12
C LEU A 4 7.96 2.92 -11.99
N ARG A 5 7.78 4.24 -11.94
CA ARG A 5 8.23 5.11 -10.86
C ARG A 5 7.02 5.60 -10.06
N ALA A 6 7.01 5.37 -8.76
CA ALA A 6 6.04 5.98 -7.85
C ALA A 6 6.75 7.05 -7.00
N VAL A 7 6.21 8.26 -6.97
CA VAL A 7 6.72 9.41 -6.21
C VAL A 7 5.71 9.75 -5.12
N LEU A 8 6.14 9.61 -3.87
CA LEU A 8 5.33 9.84 -2.69
C LEU A 8 5.71 11.18 -2.04
N PHE A 9 4.73 12.07 -1.89
CA PHE A 9 4.90 13.26 -1.09
C PHE A 9 4.84 12.89 0.39
N ALA A 10 5.97 13.10 1.08
CA ALA A 10 6.20 12.70 2.45
C ALA A 10 6.42 13.93 3.34
N LYS A 11 5.95 13.83 4.58
CA LYS A 11 6.21 14.83 5.62
C LYS A 11 7.55 14.57 6.30
N GLY A 12 8.20 15.64 6.77
CA GLY A 12 9.44 15.58 7.52
C GLY A 12 10.67 15.91 6.68
N THR A 13 11.84 15.78 7.30
CA THR A 13 13.16 16.04 6.73
C THR A 13 13.83 14.71 6.35
N GLY A 14 14.04 14.46 5.06
CA GLY A 14 14.58 13.18 4.59
C GLY A 14 16.10 13.04 4.78
N ALA A 15 16.84 14.14 4.82
CA ALA A 15 18.29 14.16 4.93
C ALA A 15 18.83 14.07 6.37
N ASP A 16 17.98 14.21 7.38
CA ASP A 16 18.40 14.08 8.78
C ASP A 16 18.55 12.62 9.18
N ALA A 17 19.78 12.11 9.18
CA ALA A 17 20.08 10.75 9.62
C ALA A 17 19.62 10.46 11.06
N SER A 18 19.74 11.43 11.97
CA SER A 18 19.46 11.24 13.39
C SER A 18 17.98 11.02 13.67
N SER A 19 17.14 11.50 12.75
CA SER A 19 15.73 11.27 12.78
C SER A 19 15.44 9.76 12.65
N TYR A 20 16.15 9.00 11.81
CA TYR A 20 15.92 7.56 11.58
C TYR A 20 16.47 6.69 12.72
N GLN A 21 15.59 6.01 13.46
CA GLN A 21 15.94 5.23 14.65
C GLN A 21 15.55 3.75 14.48
N PRO A 22 16.30 2.95 13.70
CA PRO A 22 15.89 1.59 13.32
C PRO A 22 15.67 0.63 14.50
N ASN A 23 16.31 0.89 15.65
CA ASN A 23 16.19 0.06 16.85
C ASN A 23 15.08 0.55 17.81
N ARG A 24 14.20 1.44 17.33
CA ARG A 24 13.08 1.99 18.11
C ARG A 24 11.77 1.97 17.32
N ASP A 25 11.32 0.76 16.94
CA ASP A 25 10.08 0.54 16.19
C ASP A 25 8.82 0.87 17.01
N GLU A 26 8.93 1.06 18.33
CA GLU A 26 7.85 1.59 19.17
C GLU A 26 7.52 3.07 18.89
N SER A 27 8.44 3.79 18.25
CA SER A 27 8.38 5.25 18.07
C SER A 27 8.41 5.73 16.61
N GLN A 28 8.41 4.85 15.60
CA GLN A 28 8.46 5.31 14.20
C GLN A 28 7.17 5.96 13.69
N TRP A 29 6.13 6.08 14.52
CA TRP A 29 4.92 6.83 14.20
C TRP A 29 5.17 8.34 14.05
N TRP A 30 6.28 8.88 14.59
CA TRP A 30 6.72 10.25 14.33
C TRP A 30 7.02 10.44 12.83
N ASN A 31 6.43 11.47 12.21
CA ASN A 31 6.43 11.68 10.75
C ASN A 31 5.89 10.48 9.94
N ARG A 32 5.15 9.57 10.59
CA ARG A 32 4.40 8.47 9.96
C ARG A 32 5.27 7.55 9.09
N ARG A 33 6.48 7.25 9.57
CA ARG A 33 7.42 6.39 8.84
C ARG A 33 6.97 4.97 8.74
N ASP A 34 6.26 4.49 9.75
CA ASP A 34 5.54 3.22 9.72
C ASP A 34 4.69 3.10 8.43
N ALA A 35 4.00 4.18 8.03
CA ALA A 35 3.21 4.22 6.82
C ALA A 35 4.08 4.21 5.55
N LEU A 36 5.19 4.97 5.55
CA LEU A 36 6.15 5.01 4.44
C LEU A 36 6.85 3.65 4.23
N VAL A 37 7.26 2.99 5.31
CA VAL A 37 7.83 1.63 5.31
C VAL A 37 6.84 0.66 4.68
N ARG A 38 5.56 0.72 5.06
CA ARG A 38 4.52 -0.09 4.42
C ARG A 38 4.34 0.21 2.94
N CYS A 39 4.56 1.46 2.51
CA CYS A 39 4.55 1.82 1.09
C CYS A 39 5.74 1.18 0.35
N VAL A 40 6.94 1.22 0.92
CA VAL A 40 8.13 0.52 0.39
C VAL A 40 7.85 -0.98 0.26
N ALA A 41 7.36 -1.60 1.33
CA ALA A 41 7.03 -3.03 1.35
C ALA A 41 5.98 -3.39 0.28
N ALA A 42 4.84 -2.70 0.28
CA ALA A 42 3.75 -2.98 -0.66
C ALA A 42 4.15 -2.80 -2.12
N PHE A 43 4.98 -1.79 -2.40
CA PHE A 43 5.34 -1.44 -3.77
C PHE A 43 6.54 -2.24 -4.30
N LEU A 44 7.68 -2.20 -3.60
CA LEU A 44 8.92 -2.81 -4.09
C LEU A 44 8.93 -4.32 -3.90
N PHE A 45 8.34 -4.82 -2.81
CA PHE A 45 8.26 -6.25 -2.50
C PHE A 45 6.94 -6.89 -2.94
N GLY A 46 6.03 -6.08 -3.48
CA GLY A 46 4.82 -6.52 -4.19
C GLY A 46 5.12 -7.02 -5.61
N PRO A 47 4.08 -7.36 -6.39
CA PRO A 47 4.21 -7.99 -7.69
C PRO A 47 4.86 -7.09 -8.75
N GLY A 48 5.48 -7.70 -9.75
CA GLY A 48 6.11 -7.03 -10.89
C GLY A 48 7.56 -6.60 -10.65
N GLU A 49 8.28 -6.38 -11.75
CA GLU A 49 9.68 -5.93 -11.79
C GLU A 49 9.80 -4.51 -12.38
N ALA A 50 11.03 -3.98 -12.45
CA ALA A 50 11.33 -2.64 -12.97
C ALA A 50 10.51 -1.53 -12.31
N LYS A 51 10.65 -1.43 -10.99
CA LYS A 51 9.97 -0.45 -10.16
C LYS A 51 10.96 0.38 -9.37
N GLU A 52 10.63 1.65 -9.18
CA GLU A 52 11.32 2.56 -8.28
C GLU A 52 10.31 3.33 -7.44
N LEU A 53 10.57 3.40 -6.13
CA LEU A 53 9.83 4.23 -5.21
C LEU A 53 10.70 5.42 -4.81
N VAL A 54 10.14 6.62 -4.89
CA VAL A 54 10.79 7.86 -4.45
C VAL A 54 9.96 8.47 -3.33
N LEU A 55 10.59 8.72 -2.19
CA LEU A 55 10.02 9.54 -1.11
C LEU A 55 10.54 10.97 -1.27
N LEU A 56 9.66 11.91 -1.57
CA LEU A 56 9.96 13.34 -1.67
C LEU A 56 9.54 14.03 -0.38
N PHE A 57 10.51 14.48 0.41
CA PHE A 57 10.31 15.07 1.73
C PHE A 57 10.09 16.58 1.64
N GLU A 58 9.00 17.08 2.22
CA GLU A 58 8.58 18.47 2.04
C GLU A 58 9.47 19.51 2.73
N GLU A 59 10.10 19.16 3.85
CA GLU A 59 10.82 20.14 4.67
C GLU A 59 12.18 20.51 4.10
N ASP A 60 12.83 19.56 3.40
CA ASP A 60 14.17 19.74 2.83
C ASP A 60 14.27 19.39 1.34
N TRP A 61 13.15 19.03 0.71
CA TRP A 61 13.02 18.57 -0.66
C TRP A 61 14.01 17.47 -1.05
N SER A 62 14.50 16.73 -0.06
CA SER A 62 15.36 15.60 -0.28
C SER A 62 14.55 14.42 -0.82
N ARG A 63 15.23 13.55 -1.56
CA ARG A 63 14.59 12.46 -2.30
C ARG A 63 15.25 11.15 -1.95
N MET A 64 14.50 10.25 -1.33
CA MET A 64 14.94 8.89 -1.06
C MET A 64 14.47 7.99 -2.19
N HIS A 65 15.39 7.64 -3.09
CA HIS A 65 15.15 6.72 -4.21
C HIS A 65 15.42 5.29 -3.76
N MET A 66 14.50 4.38 -4.06
CA MET A 66 14.60 2.99 -3.68
C MET A 66 14.20 2.05 -4.82
N THR A 67 15.00 1.02 -5.04
CA THR A 67 14.69 -0.09 -5.94
C THR A 67 14.96 -1.42 -5.25
N TYR A 68 14.35 -2.50 -5.73
CA TYR A 68 14.54 -3.84 -5.19
C TYR A 68 14.89 -4.84 -6.31
N GLU A 69 15.95 -5.60 -6.10
CA GLU A 69 16.40 -6.70 -6.92
C GLU A 69 15.97 -8.03 -6.27
N ALA A 70 15.02 -8.73 -6.91
CA ALA A 70 14.33 -9.89 -6.34
C ALA A 70 15.23 -11.09 -6.01
N HIS A 71 16.45 -11.16 -6.57
CA HIS A 71 17.35 -12.30 -6.42
C HIS A 71 17.98 -12.44 -5.02
N ARG A 72 17.70 -11.52 -4.08
CA ARG A 72 18.23 -11.59 -2.71
C ARG A 72 17.07 -11.52 -1.69
N PRO A 73 16.80 -12.60 -0.94
CA PRO A 73 15.69 -12.63 0.00
C PRO A 73 15.97 -11.70 1.18
N THR A 74 15.08 -10.74 1.38
CA THR A 74 15.14 -9.76 2.49
C THR A 74 13.76 -9.50 2.99
N VAL A 75 13.56 -9.69 4.29
CA VAL A 75 12.30 -9.33 4.94
C VAL A 75 12.26 -7.80 5.08
N PRO A 76 11.30 -7.10 4.49
CA PRO A 76 11.22 -5.65 4.56
C PRO A 76 10.55 -5.21 5.87
N THR A 77 11.18 -5.56 6.99
CA THR A 77 10.78 -5.09 8.31
C THR A 77 11.01 -3.59 8.43
N GLU A 78 10.31 -2.96 9.37
CA GLU A 78 10.45 -1.54 9.69
C GLU A 78 11.89 -1.21 10.07
N GLN A 79 12.52 -2.02 10.92
CA GLN A 79 13.92 -1.90 11.29
C GLN A 79 14.85 -1.93 10.06
N THR A 80 14.61 -2.84 9.11
CA THR A 80 15.46 -3.01 7.93
C THR A 80 15.37 -1.79 7.01
N ILE A 81 14.14 -1.33 6.71
CA ILE A 81 13.93 -0.19 5.81
C ILE A 81 14.42 1.11 6.45
N VAL A 82 14.07 1.37 7.72
CA VAL A 82 14.52 2.57 8.44
C VAL A 82 16.04 2.57 8.62
N GLY A 83 16.64 1.40 8.84
CA GLY A 83 18.09 1.25 8.93
C GLY A 83 18.78 1.60 7.60
N LEU A 84 18.17 1.23 6.48
CA LEU A 84 18.66 1.56 5.15
C LEU A 84 18.56 3.08 4.87
N TRP A 85 17.45 3.72 5.26
CA TRP A 85 17.30 5.18 5.17
C TRP A 85 18.31 5.92 6.04
N ASN A 86 18.55 5.45 7.27
CA ASN A 86 19.56 6.00 8.17
C ASN A 86 20.96 5.98 7.52
N LYS A 87 21.36 4.82 6.96
CA LYS A 87 22.64 4.68 6.25
C LYS A 87 22.70 5.60 5.02
N ALA A 88 21.63 5.67 4.23
CA ALA A 88 21.59 6.53 3.04
C ALA A 88 21.66 8.02 3.38
N ALA A 89 21.13 8.44 4.53
CA ALA A 89 21.23 9.82 5.00
C ALA A 89 22.63 10.21 5.48
N GLN A 90 23.39 9.23 6.01
CA GLN A 90 24.77 9.40 6.48
C GLN A 90 25.78 9.37 5.33
N GLN A 91 25.53 8.56 4.29
CA GLN A 91 26.46 8.34 3.20
C GLN A 91 26.19 9.26 2.01
N LYS A 92 27.23 9.58 1.23
CA LYS A 92 27.09 10.36 -0.02
C LYS A 92 26.70 9.50 -1.23
N HIS A 93 26.87 8.18 -1.11
CA HIS A 93 26.66 7.22 -2.19
C HIS A 93 25.42 6.36 -1.93
N SER A 94 24.99 5.62 -2.95
CA SER A 94 23.91 4.63 -2.80
C SER A 94 24.31 3.54 -1.82
N VAL A 95 23.40 3.20 -0.92
CA VAL A 95 23.52 2.05 -0.01
C VAL A 95 22.84 0.86 -0.65
N HIS A 96 23.53 -0.27 -0.69
CA HIS A 96 22.96 -1.52 -1.17
C HIS A 96 22.98 -2.56 -0.06
N GLU A 97 21.80 -3.06 0.31
CA GLU A 97 21.66 -4.06 1.36
C GLU A 97 20.64 -5.11 0.97
N LYS A 98 21.11 -6.35 0.82
CA LYS A 98 20.28 -7.53 0.56
C LYS A 98 19.26 -7.32 -0.59
N GLY A 99 19.71 -6.76 -1.71
CA GLY A 99 18.89 -6.53 -2.90
C GLY A 99 18.09 -5.22 -2.88
N LEU A 100 18.05 -4.49 -1.76
CA LEU A 100 17.55 -3.13 -1.74
C LEU A 100 18.67 -2.14 -2.06
N LEU A 101 18.42 -1.32 -3.07
CA LEU A 101 19.23 -0.12 -3.34
C LEU A 101 18.48 1.08 -2.77
N CYS A 102 19.18 1.92 -2.02
CA CYS A 102 18.64 3.14 -1.46
C CYS A 102 19.62 4.30 -1.67
N ARG A 103 19.15 5.40 -2.23
CA ARG A 103 19.98 6.58 -2.49
C ARG A 103 19.24 7.84 -2.10
N LEU A 104 19.89 8.64 -1.26
CA LEU A 104 19.40 9.97 -0.91
C LEU A 104 19.99 11.01 -1.86
N TYR A 105 19.14 11.80 -2.48
CA TYR A 105 19.52 13.03 -3.16
C TYR A 105 19.14 14.20 -2.26
N LYS A 106 20.16 14.87 -1.73
CA LYS A 106 19.98 16.10 -0.94
C LYS A 106 19.78 17.26 -1.90
N GLN A 107 18.81 18.13 -1.63
CA GLN A 107 18.83 19.44 -2.26
C GLN A 107 20.11 20.16 -1.78
N ASN A 108 20.76 20.92 -2.64
CA ASN A 108 21.83 21.82 -2.19
C ASN A 108 21.17 22.91 -1.32
N THR A 109 20.99 22.62 -0.04
CA THR A 109 20.33 23.47 0.96
C THR A 109 21.18 24.67 1.38
N LYS A 110 21.95 25.25 0.45
CA LYS A 110 22.48 26.61 0.64
C LYS A 110 21.35 27.66 0.75
N HIS A 111 20.09 27.26 0.57
CA HIS A 111 18.93 28.14 0.40
C HIS A 111 17.87 28.10 1.52
N THR A 112 17.97 27.26 2.55
CA THR A 112 17.07 27.37 3.74
C THR A 112 17.41 28.59 4.61
N ALA A 113 18.55 29.21 4.32
CA ALA A 113 19.13 30.28 5.09
C ALA A 113 18.56 31.65 4.73
N GLY A 114 17.25 31.89 4.94
CA GLY A 114 16.65 33.17 4.56
C GLY A 114 15.27 33.52 5.14
N ALA A 115 14.59 32.62 5.87
CA ALA A 115 13.34 33.01 6.51
C ALA A 115 13.65 33.89 7.73
N ALA A 116 13.25 35.15 7.64
CA ALA A 116 13.34 36.09 8.74
C ALA A 116 12.44 35.61 9.87
N ILE A 117 13.04 35.27 11.00
CA ILE A 117 12.30 34.82 12.17
C ILE A 117 11.49 36.00 12.72
N PRO A 118 10.15 35.91 12.80
CA PRO A 118 9.33 36.99 13.34
C PRO A 118 9.75 37.28 14.78
N MET A 119 10.21 38.51 15.03
CA MET A 119 10.59 38.95 16.37
C MET A 119 9.40 39.09 17.33
N SER A 120 8.17 38.91 16.82
CA SER A 120 6.89 39.04 17.54
C SER A 120 6.38 37.76 18.19
N LEU A 121 7.15 36.65 18.19
CA LEU A 121 6.70 35.39 18.79
C LEU A 121 6.56 35.53 20.33
N GLU A 122 5.36 35.26 20.84
CA GLU A 122 4.99 35.51 22.24
C GLU A 122 5.60 34.51 23.22
N SER A 123 5.69 33.22 22.86
CA SER A 123 6.21 32.20 23.77
C SER A 123 7.64 31.75 23.43
N LYS A 124 8.37 31.35 24.47
CA LYS A 124 9.71 30.73 24.37
C LYS A 124 9.69 29.47 23.49
N ARG A 125 8.60 28.69 23.57
CA ARG A 125 8.42 27.46 22.78
C ARG A 125 8.26 27.79 21.31
N ASP A 126 7.53 28.84 20.97
CA ASP A 126 7.32 29.23 19.57
C ASP A 126 8.62 29.72 18.93
N VAL A 127 9.41 30.52 19.65
CA VAL A 127 10.74 30.97 19.16
C VAL A 127 11.64 29.76 18.90
N LEU A 128 11.66 28.78 19.80
CA LEU A 128 12.47 27.57 19.63
C LEU A 128 11.99 26.71 18.46
N VAL A 129 10.68 26.45 18.37
CA VAL A 129 10.10 25.66 17.27
C VAL A 129 10.38 26.32 15.94
N HIS A 130 10.26 27.65 15.87
CA HIS A 130 10.56 28.40 14.67
C HIS A 130 12.06 28.35 14.33
N LEU A 131 12.96 28.57 15.29
CA LEU A 131 14.40 28.38 15.08
C LEU A 131 14.74 26.98 14.54
N GLN A 132 14.17 25.94 15.14
CA GLN A 132 14.43 24.56 14.72
C GLN A 132 13.83 24.24 13.34
N ALA A 133 12.74 24.91 12.96
CA ALA A 133 12.12 24.76 11.65
C ALA A 133 12.83 25.59 10.55
N THR A 134 13.41 26.73 10.91
CA THR A 134 13.92 27.71 9.95
C THR A 134 15.44 27.63 9.77
N CYS A 135 16.18 27.29 10.83
CA CYS A 135 17.63 27.27 10.76
C CYS A 135 18.18 25.96 10.16
N SER A 136 19.31 26.05 9.47
CA SER A 136 20.02 24.86 8.99
C SER A 136 20.52 24.02 10.16
N ILE A 137 20.61 22.70 9.96
CA ILE A 137 21.05 21.77 11.00
C ILE A 137 22.48 22.09 11.46
N GLU A 138 23.34 22.60 10.58
CA GLU A 138 24.69 23.06 10.90
C GLU A 138 24.67 24.25 11.87
N PHE A 139 23.80 25.24 11.63
CA PHE A 139 23.63 26.37 12.52
C PHE A 139 23.01 25.93 13.86
N LEU A 140 22.02 25.04 13.84
CA LEU A 140 21.44 24.47 15.05
C LEU A 140 22.49 23.69 15.87
N ARG A 141 23.42 22.98 15.22
CA ARG A 141 24.55 22.33 15.90
C ARG A 141 25.53 23.33 16.47
N GLU A 142 25.91 24.38 15.72
CA GLU A 142 26.77 25.49 16.18
C GLU A 142 26.21 26.14 17.45
N LYS A 143 24.89 26.36 17.49
CA LYS A 143 24.20 27.03 18.61
C LYS A 143 23.70 26.07 19.70
N GLY A 144 23.94 24.77 19.57
CA GLY A 144 23.51 23.77 20.54
C GLY A 144 21.98 23.59 20.63
N LEU A 145 21.26 23.87 19.55
CA LEU A 145 19.80 23.70 19.38
C LEU A 145 19.40 22.42 18.63
N ASN A 146 20.35 21.52 18.33
CA ASN A 146 20.09 20.20 17.75
C ASN A 146 19.73 19.16 18.84
N SER A 147 18.64 19.38 19.57
CA SER A 147 18.13 18.48 20.61
C SER A 147 16.61 18.59 20.69
N SER A 148 15.95 17.71 21.45
CA SER A 148 14.50 17.76 21.60
C SER A 148 14.07 19.09 22.24
N SER A 149 12.93 19.62 21.81
CA SER A 149 12.46 20.92 22.28
C SER A 149 12.26 20.94 23.80
N GLN A 150 11.91 19.80 24.43
CA GLN A 150 11.79 19.71 25.90
C GLN A 150 13.13 19.94 26.62
N VAL A 151 14.23 19.37 26.11
CA VAL A 151 15.57 19.54 26.69
C VAL A 151 16.03 20.99 26.52
N LEU A 152 15.83 21.54 25.32
CA LEU A 152 16.23 22.91 24.99
C LEU A 152 15.41 23.96 25.74
N LEU A 153 14.12 23.70 25.96
CA LEU A 153 13.25 24.55 26.78
C LEU A 153 13.67 24.59 28.26
N ARG A 154 14.46 23.64 28.75
CA ARG A 154 15.08 23.72 30.09
C ARG A 154 16.42 24.46 30.07
N LYS A 155 17.18 24.31 28.99
CA LYS A 155 18.56 24.80 28.86
C LYS A 155 18.68 26.27 28.44
N PHE A 156 17.86 26.74 27.52
CA PHE A 156 17.92 28.09 26.97
C PHE A 156 16.81 28.96 27.55
N ASN A 157 16.96 30.29 27.62
CA ASN A 157 15.87 31.21 27.93
C ASN A 157 15.35 31.89 26.63
N LYS A 158 14.21 32.61 26.70
CA LYS A 158 13.61 33.25 25.51
C LYS A 158 14.56 34.26 24.87
N GLN A 159 15.28 35.04 25.67
CA GLN A 159 16.19 36.09 25.21
C GLN A 159 17.37 35.51 24.41
N THR A 160 17.99 34.43 24.90
CA THR A 160 19.06 33.73 24.18
C THR A 160 18.57 33.18 22.84
N LEU A 161 17.35 32.64 22.78
CA LEU A 161 16.77 32.17 21.52
C LEU A 161 16.51 33.34 20.56
N ILE A 162 16.04 34.49 21.04
CA ILE A 162 15.88 35.70 20.21
C ILE A 162 17.24 36.18 19.67
N GLU A 163 18.31 36.14 20.47
CA GLU A 163 19.65 36.52 20.02
C GLU A 163 20.20 35.56 18.96
N ILE A 164 20.01 34.25 19.14
CA ILE A 164 20.34 33.25 18.13
C ILE A 164 19.54 33.49 16.84
N SER A 165 18.26 33.84 16.97
CA SER A 165 17.40 34.21 15.85
C SER A 165 17.88 35.47 15.13
N LYS A 166 18.34 36.49 15.85
CA LYS A 166 18.96 37.68 15.27
C LYS A 166 20.27 37.35 14.54
N ASP A 167 21.11 36.49 15.10
CA ASP A 167 22.35 36.02 14.45
C ASP A 167 22.04 35.23 13.17
N TRP A 168 21.00 34.40 13.19
CA TRP A 168 20.50 33.76 11.98
C TRP A 168 20.06 34.81 10.96
N ASN A 169 19.14 35.70 11.34
CA ASN A 169 18.62 36.74 10.44
C ASN A 169 19.74 37.64 9.91
N SER A 170 20.75 38.02 10.70
CA SER A 170 21.84 38.88 10.21
C SER A 170 22.75 38.18 9.20
N ARG A 171 23.02 36.89 9.39
CA ARG A 171 23.83 36.08 8.45
C ARG A 171 23.10 35.82 7.13
N TYR A 172 21.77 35.91 7.13
CA TYR A 172 20.93 35.33 6.09
C TYR A 172 19.82 36.26 5.56
N ALA A 173 19.73 37.50 6.04
CA ALA A 173 18.75 38.51 5.63
C ALA A 173 18.83 38.89 4.15
N SER A 174 19.94 38.60 3.47
CA SER A 174 20.15 38.93 2.05
C SER A 174 19.85 37.77 1.09
N VAL A 175 19.50 36.58 1.59
CA VAL A 175 19.22 35.42 0.74
C VAL A 175 17.71 35.38 0.47
N SER A 176 17.29 35.79 -0.73
CA SER A 176 15.92 35.55 -1.20
C SER A 176 15.62 34.05 -1.11
N GLN A 177 14.55 33.69 -0.41
CA GLN A 177 14.11 32.31 -0.41
C GLN A 177 13.65 31.93 -1.82
N PRO A 178 14.08 30.77 -2.34
CA PRO A 178 13.57 30.28 -3.60
C PRO A 178 12.07 30.00 -3.43
N THR A 179 11.29 30.40 -4.42
CA THR A 179 9.89 30.02 -4.51
C THR A 179 9.75 28.50 -4.56
N LEU A 180 8.57 27.99 -4.21
CA LEU A 180 8.25 26.57 -4.37
C LEU A 180 8.54 26.10 -5.80
N GLU A 181 8.20 26.92 -6.79
CA GLU A 181 8.43 26.64 -8.21
C GLU A 181 9.92 26.50 -8.54
N GLU A 182 10.77 27.43 -8.08
CA GLU A 182 12.22 27.39 -8.29
C GLU A 182 12.88 26.17 -7.62
N THR A 183 12.33 25.72 -6.49
CA THR A 183 12.82 24.55 -5.75
C THR A 183 12.32 23.23 -6.36
N LEU A 184 11.02 23.12 -6.59
CA LEU A 184 10.37 21.85 -6.94
C LEU A 184 10.47 21.55 -8.44
N ARG A 185 10.46 22.56 -9.33
CA ARG A 185 10.51 22.31 -10.78
C ARG A 185 11.77 21.55 -11.21
N PRO A 186 13.01 21.89 -10.77
CA PRO A 186 14.19 21.11 -11.12
C PRO A 186 14.09 19.65 -10.64
N ILE A 187 13.53 19.43 -9.45
CA ILE A 187 13.30 18.10 -8.89
C ILE A 187 12.33 17.30 -9.76
N LEU A 188 11.18 17.89 -10.13
CA LEU A 188 10.19 17.23 -10.97
C LEU A 188 10.74 16.95 -12.37
N LYS A 189 11.53 17.87 -12.94
CA LYS A 189 12.22 17.65 -14.21
C LYS A 189 13.12 16.43 -14.18
N ASP A 190 13.90 16.28 -13.11
CA ASP A 190 14.78 15.13 -12.88
C ASP A 190 13.98 13.83 -12.68
N LEU A 191 12.91 13.86 -11.87
CA LEU A 191 12.03 12.72 -11.63
C LEU A 191 11.23 12.26 -12.87
N LEU A 192 11.03 13.15 -13.83
CA LEU A 192 10.37 12.85 -15.10
C LEU A 192 11.35 12.44 -16.21
N GLN A 193 12.67 12.52 -15.97
CA GLN A 193 13.63 12.04 -16.96
C GLN A 193 13.48 10.52 -17.18
N PRO A 194 13.65 10.07 -18.44
CA PRO A 194 13.76 8.64 -18.75
C PRO A 194 14.88 8.00 -17.93
N ILE A 195 14.61 6.87 -17.27
CA ILE A 195 15.63 6.19 -16.44
C ILE A 195 16.78 5.57 -17.26
N SER A 196 16.56 5.36 -18.57
CA SER A 196 17.59 4.90 -19.49
C SER A 196 17.31 5.42 -20.90
N SER A 197 18.34 5.41 -21.76
CA SER A 197 18.22 5.77 -23.19
C SER A 197 17.28 4.87 -23.99
N ASN A 198 16.93 3.69 -23.45
CA ASN A 198 16.00 2.76 -24.09
C ASN A 198 14.53 3.18 -23.93
N ILE A 199 14.22 4.06 -22.97
CA ILE A 199 12.87 4.57 -22.74
C ILE A 199 12.61 5.70 -23.73
N GLN A 200 11.59 5.52 -24.56
CA GLN A 200 11.19 6.47 -25.61
C GLN A 200 9.96 7.29 -25.21
N THR A 201 9.10 6.76 -24.34
CA THR A 201 7.87 7.44 -23.94
C THR A 201 7.74 7.49 -22.42
N VAL A 202 7.39 8.66 -21.90
CA VAL A 202 7.09 8.89 -20.48
C VAL A 202 5.65 9.37 -20.37
N ILE A 203 4.89 8.82 -19.42
CA ILE A 203 3.58 9.36 -19.00
C ILE A 203 3.65 9.70 -17.51
N ALA A 204 3.11 10.86 -17.15
CA ALA A 204 2.86 11.23 -15.76
C ALA A 204 1.40 10.93 -15.38
N ALA A 205 1.18 10.48 -14.15
CA ALA A 205 -0.16 10.33 -13.59
C ALA A 205 -0.20 10.87 -12.16
N THR A 206 -1.27 11.54 -11.77
CA THR A 206 -1.56 11.84 -10.37
C THR A 206 -2.63 10.89 -9.87
N LEU A 207 -2.40 10.25 -8.72
CA LEU A 207 -3.39 9.40 -8.06
C LEU A 207 -3.97 10.11 -6.84
N HIS A 208 -5.28 10.38 -6.88
CA HIS A 208 -6.01 10.99 -5.77
C HIS A 208 -7.49 10.59 -5.85
N GLU A 209 -8.12 10.31 -4.70
CA GLU A 209 -9.52 9.86 -4.63
C GLU A 209 -10.52 10.87 -5.21
N SER A 210 -10.19 12.17 -5.17
CA SER A 210 -11.04 13.23 -5.74
C SER A 210 -10.99 13.29 -7.27
N SER A 211 -10.10 12.53 -7.92
CA SER A 211 -9.99 12.52 -9.38
C SER A 211 -11.28 12.03 -10.02
N HIS A 212 -11.73 12.72 -11.06
CA HIS A 212 -12.96 12.37 -11.78
C HIS A 212 -12.85 11.07 -12.57
N GLN A 213 -11.64 10.75 -13.07
CA GLN A 213 -11.40 9.59 -13.91
C GLN A 213 -10.93 8.42 -13.06
N GLU A 214 -11.58 7.28 -13.25
CA GLU A 214 -11.15 6.02 -12.67
C GLU A 214 -10.22 5.29 -13.65
N LEU A 215 -9.20 4.61 -13.13
CA LEU A 215 -8.24 3.86 -13.94
C LEU A 215 -8.93 2.67 -14.65
N PRO A 216 -9.03 2.66 -16.00
CA PRO A 216 -9.81 1.66 -16.72
C PRO A 216 -8.99 0.39 -16.97
N CYS A 217 -8.57 -0.30 -15.91
CA CYS A 217 -7.79 -1.54 -15.99
C CYS A 217 -8.59 -2.75 -16.53
N TRP A 218 -9.87 -2.56 -16.81
CA TRP A 218 -10.85 -3.63 -17.03
C TRP A 218 -11.24 -3.75 -18.51
N LYS A 219 -11.79 -4.91 -18.88
CA LYS A 219 -12.26 -5.26 -20.23
C LYS A 219 -11.13 -5.45 -21.26
N ASN A 220 -11.47 -6.04 -22.39
CA ASN A 220 -10.59 -6.18 -23.57
C ASN A 220 -10.20 -4.84 -24.20
N GLN A 221 -10.70 -3.70 -23.72
CA GLN A 221 -10.30 -2.37 -24.20
C GLN A 221 -8.82 -2.07 -23.92
N CYS A 222 -8.26 -2.62 -22.85
CA CYS A 222 -6.82 -2.58 -22.58
C CYS A 222 -6.00 -3.58 -23.43
N GLN A 223 -6.63 -4.37 -24.30
CA GLN A 223 -5.94 -5.13 -25.35
C GLN A 223 -5.74 -4.26 -26.59
N THR A 224 -5.18 -3.06 -26.41
CA THR A 224 -4.55 -2.39 -27.56
C THR A 224 -3.58 -3.41 -28.15
N THR A 225 -3.75 -3.72 -29.44
CA THR A 225 -2.87 -4.57 -30.23
C THR A 225 -1.45 -4.27 -29.80
N ALA A 226 -0.80 -5.23 -29.14
CA ALA A 226 0.57 -5.09 -28.68
C ALA A 226 1.45 -4.85 -29.91
N THR A 227 1.56 -3.61 -30.33
CA THR A 227 2.70 -3.17 -31.13
C THR A 227 3.90 -3.35 -30.21
N ASP A 228 5.01 -3.86 -30.74
CA ASP A 228 6.27 -4.16 -30.04
C ASP A 228 6.89 -2.97 -29.25
N SER A 229 6.19 -1.85 -29.12
CA SER A 229 6.59 -0.60 -28.48
C SER A 229 6.35 -0.52 -26.97
N SER A 230 5.57 -1.41 -26.35
CA SER A 230 5.33 -1.35 -24.88
C SER A 230 6.62 -1.47 -24.07
N ASP A 231 7.67 -1.97 -24.72
CA ASP A 231 8.93 -2.26 -24.08
C ASP A 231 9.88 -1.06 -23.88
N LYS A 232 9.44 0.13 -24.25
CA LYS A 232 10.24 1.37 -24.18
C LYS A 232 9.49 2.51 -23.47
N THR A 233 8.71 2.18 -22.45
CA THR A 233 7.80 3.12 -21.79
C THR A 233 8.12 3.27 -20.30
N GLN A 234 7.91 4.47 -19.76
CA GLN A 234 8.01 4.78 -18.34
C GLN A 234 6.73 5.44 -17.85
N VAL A 235 6.21 4.95 -16.73
CA VAL A 235 5.08 5.54 -16.03
C VAL A 235 5.59 6.18 -14.73
N CYS A 236 5.34 7.46 -14.56
CA CYS A 236 5.63 8.20 -13.33
C CYS A 236 4.33 8.55 -12.62
N ILE A 237 4.08 7.95 -11.46
CA ILE A 237 2.88 8.20 -10.65
C ILE A 237 3.23 9.07 -9.46
N PHE A 238 2.47 10.15 -9.27
CA PHE A 238 2.60 11.08 -8.16
C PHE A 238 1.37 10.96 -7.25
N LEU A 239 1.59 10.79 -5.96
CA LEU A 239 0.52 10.66 -4.97
C LEU A 239 0.97 11.08 -3.57
N GLY A 240 -0.01 11.40 -2.73
CA GLY A 240 0.20 11.60 -1.31
C GLY A 240 0.52 10.30 -0.58
N ALA A 241 1.33 10.38 0.47
CA ALA A 241 1.58 9.25 1.37
C ALA A 241 1.21 9.52 2.82
N VAL A 242 1.91 10.47 3.45
CA VAL A 242 1.62 10.92 4.82
C VAL A 242 0.78 12.19 4.81
N ARG A 243 0.84 12.91 3.68
CA ARG A 243 0.02 14.06 3.34
C ARG A 243 -0.33 13.98 1.87
N ASP A 244 -1.35 14.74 1.48
CA ASP A 244 -1.68 14.93 0.08
C ASP A 244 -0.74 15.94 -0.58
N MET A 245 -0.65 15.85 -1.91
CA MET A 245 0.01 16.85 -2.73
C MET A 245 -0.81 18.14 -2.69
N THR A 246 -0.17 19.28 -2.45
CA THR A 246 -0.89 20.57 -2.42
C THR A 246 -1.30 21.00 -3.83
N THR A 247 -2.23 21.96 -3.91
CA THR A 247 -2.67 22.54 -5.19
C THR A 247 -1.49 23.17 -5.94
N GLU A 248 -0.58 23.82 -5.22
CA GLU A 248 0.60 24.48 -5.76
C GLU A 248 1.63 23.47 -6.29
N GLU A 249 1.84 22.37 -5.57
CA GLU A 249 2.70 21.27 -6.01
C GLU A 249 2.16 20.60 -7.28
N ASN A 250 0.85 20.34 -7.30
CA ASN A 250 0.18 19.77 -8.48
C ASN A 250 0.27 20.72 -9.68
N LYS A 251 0.09 22.03 -9.47
CA LYS A 251 0.26 23.05 -10.51
C LYS A 251 1.69 23.08 -11.04
N CYS A 252 2.69 22.99 -10.16
CA CYS A 252 4.10 22.92 -10.53
C CYS A 252 4.40 21.67 -11.37
N LEU A 253 3.81 20.51 -11.01
CA LEU A 253 3.87 19.27 -11.80
C LEU A 253 3.26 19.44 -13.18
N GLN A 254 2.04 19.99 -13.27
CA GLN A 254 1.37 20.25 -14.55
C GLN A 254 2.20 21.13 -15.49
N GLN A 255 2.72 22.24 -14.98
CA GLN A 255 3.59 23.12 -15.74
C GLN A 255 4.88 22.43 -16.18
N THR A 256 5.46 21.58 -15.31
CA THR A 256 6.68 20.84 -15.63
C THR A 256 6.43 19.80 -16.72
N CYS A 257 5.33 19.05 -16.63
CA CYS A 257 4.90 18.11 -17.66
C CYS A 257 4.68 18.81 -19.00
N GLN A 258 3.97 19.95 -19.01
CA GLN A 258 3.76 20.77 -20.21
C GLN A 258 5.09 21.23 -20.83
N ALA A 259 6.01 21.75 -20.02
CA ALA A 259 7.32 22.22 -20.49
C ALA A 259 8.19 21.10 -21.06
N LEU A 260 8.02 19.86 -20.60
CA LEU A 260 8.73 18.67 -21.10
C LEU A 260 7.95 17.93 -22.20
N ALA A 261 6.78 18.42 -22.60
CA ALA A 261 5.85 17.71 -23.49
C ALA A 261 5.50 16.28 -23.01
N ILE A 262 5.47 16.07 -21.69
CA ILE A 262 5.07 14.80 -21.08
C ILE A 262 3.56 14.83 -20.83
N PRO A 263 2.78 13.88 -21.39
CA PRO A 263 1.36 13.79 -21.11
C PRO A 263 1.10 13.45 -19.64
N GLN A 264 0.11 14.13 -19.05
CA GLN A 264 -0.32 13.91 -17.67
C GLN A 264 -1.80 13.54 -17.61
N VAL A 265 -2.14 12.55 -16.78
CA VAL A 265 -3.53 12.24 -16.40
C VAL A 265 -3.73 12.36 -14.89
N ALA A 266 -4.96 12.68 -14.48
CA ALA A 266 -5.37 12.64 -13.07
C ALA A 266 -6.38 11.51 -12.90
N VAL A 267 -6.07 10.55 -12.04
CA VAL A 267 -6.84 9.31 -11.91
C VAL A 267 -7.08 8.94 -10.45
N ARG A 268 -8.15 8.18 -10.21
CA ARG A 268 -8.36 7.41 -8.99
C ARG A 268 -8.34 5.93 -9.29
N LEU A 269 -8.02 5.10 -8.31
CA LEU A 269 -8.03 3.65 -8.47
C LEU A 269 -9.44 3.04 -8.39
N GLY A 270 -10.35 3.69 -7.69
CA GLY A 270 -11.68 3.15 -7.45
C GLY A 270 -12.53 4.07 -6.60
N PRO A 271 -13.74 3.63 -6.21
CA PRO A 271 -14.70 4.46 -5.50
C PRO A 271 -14.37 4.66 -4.01
N VAL A 272 -13.50 3.82 -3.44
CA VAL A 272 -13.19 3.82 -2.01
C VAL A 272 -11.79 4.39 -1.77
N PRO A 273 -11.63 5.44 -0.92
CA PRO A 273 -10.33 5.90 -0.50
C PRO A 273 -9.65 4.83 0.38
N GLU A 274 -8.37 4.58 0.12
CA GLU A 274 -7.58 3.55 0.81
C GLU A 274 -6.23 4.11 1.25
N PHE A 275 -5.55 3.42 2.15
CA PHE A 275 -4.19 3.78 2.53
C PHE A 275 -3.24 3.72 1.33
N THR A 276 -2.28 4.64 1.26
CA THR A 276 -1.30 4.73 0.16
C THR A 276 -0.57 3.41 -0.11
N SER A 277 -0.26 2.62 0.92
CA SER A 277 0.38 1.31 0.74
C SER A 277 -0.51 0.31 -0.01
N LYS A 278 -1.83 0.34 0.20
CA LYS A 278 -2.78 -0.47 -0.57
C LYS A 278 -2.92 0.04 -2.01
N ILE A 279 -2.99 1.36 -2.19
CA ILE A 279 -2.99 2.00 -3.51
C ILE A 279 -1.77 1.54 -4.31
N LEU A 280 -0.58 1.59 -3.71
CA LEU A 280 0.66 1.14 -4.34
C LEU A 280 0.68 -0.36 -4.64
N SER A 281 0.11 -1.20 -3.77
CA SER A 281 -0.04 -2.64 -4.04
C SER A 281 -0.90 -2.88 -5.28
N VAL A 282 -2.05 -2.19 -5.40
CA VAL A 282 -2.94 -2.28 -6.58
C VAL A 282 -2.25 -1.79 -7.84
N VAL A 283 -1.56 -0.64 -7.79
CA VAL A 283 -0.78 -0.11 -8.90
C VAL A 283 0.30 -1.11 -9.35
N ALA A 284 1.06 -1.67 -8.40
CA ALA A 284 2.09 -2.67 -8.68
C ALA A 284 1.48 -3.92 -9.35
N TYR A 285 0.28 -4.35 -8.93
CA TYR A 285 -0.45 -5.44 -9.58
C TYR A 285 -0.84 -5.13 -11.01
N HIS A 286 -1.42 -3.96 -11.27
CA HIS A 286 -1.79 -3.54 -12.62
C HIS A 286 -0.57 -3.42 -13.52
N HIS A 287 0.57 -2.97 -12.98
CA HIS A 287 1.84 -2.93 -13.69
C HIS A 287 2.36 -4.33 -14.03
N ALA A 288 2.39 -5.24 -13.04
CA ALA A 288 2.84 -6.62 -13.22
C ALA A 288 2.04 -7.36 -14.30
N HIS A 289 0.74 -7.10 -14.40
CA HIS A 289 -0.14 -7.71 -15.39
C HIS A 289 -0.26 -6.89 -16.69
N LYS A 290 0.63 -5.91 -16.91
CA LYS A 290 0.69 -5.07 -18.11
C LYS A 290 -0.63 -4.33 -18.42
N ARG A 291 -1.41 -4.00 -17.38
CA ARG A 291 -2.69 -3.27 -17.48
C ARG A 291 -2.55 -1.78 -17.25
N LEU A 292 -1.58 -1.37 -16.42
CA LEU A 292 -1.43 0.02 -16.02
C LEU A 292 -1.17 0.96 -17.20
N TRP A 293 -0.20 0.64 -18.06
CA TRP A 293 0.15 1.47 -19.22
C TRP A 293 -1.01 1.61 -20.23
N PRO A 294 -1.62 0.51 -20.74
CA PRO A 294 -2.76 0.62 -21.65
C PRO A 294 -3.94 1.40 -21.05
N ALA A 295 -4.19 1.26 -19.75
CA ALA A 295 -5.26 1.99 -19.06
C ALA A 295 -5.00 3.51 -19.09
N LEU A 296 -3.78 3.94 -18.80
CA LEU A 296 -3.39 5.36 -18.85
C LEU A 296 -3.43 5.91 -20.28
N GLN A 297 -2.98 5.13 -21.28
CA GLN A 297 -3.08 5.53 -22.69
C GLN A 297 -4.53 5.70 -23.14
N THR A 298 -5.42 4.81 -22.72
CA THR A 298 -6.85 4.90 -23.04
C THR A 298 -7.45 6.21 -22.53
N LEU A 299 -7.06 6.64 -21.32
CA LEU A 299 -7.51 7.92 -20.76
C LEU A 299 -6.94 9.12 -21.52
N LEU A 300 -5.66 9.08 -21.91
CA LEU A 300 -5.08 10.14 -22.74
C LEU A 300 -5.78 10.28 -24.09
N ASN A 301 -6.04 9.16 -24.76
CA ASN A 301 -6.74 9.14 -26.05
C ASN A 301 -8.20 9.60 -25.92
N SER A 302 -8.82 9.34 -24.78
CA SER A 302 -10.17 9.81 -24.47
C SER A 302 -10.21 11.31 -24.17
N ASN A 303 -9.19 11.86 -23.49
CA ASN A 303 -9.12 13.31 -23.24
C ASN A 303 -8.94 14.13 -24.52
N ASN A 304 -8.29 13.56 -25.53
CA ASN A 304 -8.13 14.20 -26.84
C ASN A 304 -9.40 14.14 -27.71
N ASN A 305 -10.38 13.30 -27.35
CA ASN A 305 -11.64 13.15 -28.07
C ASN A 305 -12.80 13.54 -27.15
N PRO A 306 -13.44 14.70 -27.32
CA PRO A 306 -14.44 15.26 -26.39
C PRO A 306 -15.78 14.51 -26.37
N ARG A 307 -15.80 13.20 -26.63
CA ARG A 307 -16.95 12.38 -26.27
C ARG A 307 -17.10 12.46 -24.75
N PRO A 308 -18.30 12.78 -24.24
CA PRO A 308 -18.52 12.82 -22.81
C PRO A 308 -18.16 11.44 -22.25
N PRO A 309 -17.21 11.35 -21.29
CA PRO A 309 -16.91 10.08 -20.68
C PRO A 309 -18.20 9.52 -20.08
N PRO A 310 -18.43 8.19 -20.12
CA PRO A 310 -19.52 7.61 -19.36
C PRO A 310 -19.32 7.99 -17.90
N LYS A 311 -20.07 9.01 -17.44
CA LYS A 311 -20.01 9.54 -16.09
C LYS A 311 -20.51 8.44 -15.16
N ARG A 312 -19.62 7.62 -14.61
CA ARG A 312 -19.88 6.96 -13.33
C ARG A 312 -19.71 8.06 -12.27
N PRO A 313 -20.78 8.54 -11.61
CA PRO A 313 -20.68 9.64 -10.67
C PRO A 313 -19.64 9.35 -9.59
N ILE A 314 -18.88 10.37 -9.16
CA ILE A 314 -17.93 10.26 -8.03
C ILE A 314 -18.64 9.75 -6.75
N HIS A 315 -19.94 10.04 -6.63
CA HIS A 315 -20.81 9.62 -5.54
C HIS A 315 -21.79 8.50 -5.90
N ALA A 316 -21.69 7.90 -7.10
CA ALA A 316 -22.21 6.57 -7.30
C ALA A 316 -21.17 5.63 -6.69
N ILE A 317 -21.10 5.64 -5.36
CA ILE A 317 -20.74 4.46 -4.59
C ILE A 317 -21.51 3.34 -5.29
N SER A 318 -20.78 2.47 -5.99
CA SER A 318 -21.29 1.24 -6.59
C SER A 318 -22.35 0.71 -5.64
N ASN A 319 -23.63 0.82 -6.00
CA ASN A 319 -24.81 0.51 -5.18
C ASN A 319 -24.46 0.33 -3.69
N THR A 320 -24.56 1.35 -2.83
CA THR A 320 -24.39 1.18 -1.37
C THR A 320 -25.14 -0.05 -0.82
N MET A 321 -26.22 -0.48 -1.49
CA MET A 321 -26.93 -1.74 -1.22
C MET A 321 -26.17 -3.05 -1.52
N THR A 322 -25.23 -3.13 -2.47
CA THR A 322 -24.50 -4.38 -2.76
C THR A 322 -23.33 -4.58 -1.79
N LEU A 323 -22.65 -3.51 -1.37
CA LEU A 323 -21.54 -3.60 -0.42
C LEU A 323 -21.99 -3.83 1.03
N SER A 324 -23.19 -3.38 1.44
CA SER A 324 -23.74 -3.64 2.79
C SER A 324 -23.83 -5.14 3.13
N ASN A 325 -24.15 -5.96 2.13
CA ASN A 325 -24.29 -7.40 2.27
C ASN A 325 -23.00 -8.17 1.99
N THR A 326 -21.88 -7.48 1.75
CA THR A 326 -20.61 -8.14 1.41
C THR A 326 -19.72 -8.32 2.63
N HIS A 327 -19.27 -9.55 2.86
CA HIS A 327 -18.36 -9.92 3.94
C HIS A 327 -17.20 -10.78 3.42
N LEU A 328 -15.98 -10.36 3.71
CA LEU A 328 -14.77 -11.14 3.48
C LEU A 328 -14.23 -11.63 4.80
N HIS A 329 -14.16 -12.95 4.95
CA HIS A 329 -13.52 -13.58 6.08
C HIS A 329 -12.21 -14.23 5.62
N PHE A 330 -11.10 -13.55 5.92
CA PHE A 330 -9.77 -14.07 5.66
C PHE A 330 -9.36 -15.01 6.80
N VAL A 331 -8.96 -16.24 6.47
CA VAL A 331 -8.37 -17.19 7.41
C VAL A 331 -6.91 -17.33 7.03
N SER A 332 -6.03 -16.78 7.84
CA SER A 332 -4.60 -16.83 7.63
C SER A 332 -3.96 -17.88 8.52
N ILE A 333 -3.41 -18.92 7.88
CA ILE A 333 -2.65 -19.98 8.55
C ILE A 333 -1.24 -19.46 8.75
N VAL A 334 -0.82 -19.39 10.01
CA VAL A 334 0.43 -18.81 10.47
C VAL A 334 1.41 -19.95 10.78
N PRO A 335 2.61 -20.00 10.16
CA PRO A 335 3.57 -21.10 10.28
C PRO A 335 4.39 -21.03 11.57
N THR A 336 3.83 -20.46 12.63
CA THR A 336 4.46 -20.32 13.94
C THR A 336 3.44 -20.60 15.04
N PRO A 337 3.86 -21.08 16.23
CA PRO A 337 2.96 -21.21 17.36
C PRO A 337 2.56 -19.81 17.88
N SER A 338 1.42 -19.72 18.57
CA SER A 338 0.92 -18.45 19.09
C SER A 338 1.88 -17.82 20.11
N THR A 339 2.57 -18.64 20.88
CA THR A 339 3.58 -18.24 21.87
C THR A 339 4.85 -17.63 21.28
N ALA A 340 5.10 -17.82 19.98
CA ALA A 340 6.24 -17.21 19.28
C ALA A 340 5.95 -15.80 18.75
N VAL A 341 4.71 -15.32 18.86
CA VAL A 341 4.40 -13.91 18.57
C VAL A 341 5.05 -13.05 19.64
N THR A 342 5.97 -12.20 19.22
CA THR A 342 6.81 -11.39 20.11
C THR A 342 6.99 -9.97 19.59
N THR A 343 7.19 -9.00 20.49
CA THR A 343 7.62 -7.63 20.17
C THR A 343 9.13 -7.47 20.14
N ASP A 344 9.91 -8.50 20.50
CA ASP A 344 11.37 -8.45 20.44
C ASP A 344 11.87 -8.28 19.00
N LEU A 345 12.65 -7.21 18.79
CA LEU A 345 13.28 -6.88 17.52
C LEU A 345 14.24 -7.97 17.03
N SER A 346 14.98 -8.62 17.94
CA SER A 346 15.98 -9.62 17.56
C SER A 346 15.35 -10.90 17.01
N SER A 347 14.10 -11.16 17.41
CA SER A 347 13.29 -12.30 17.00
C SER A 347 12.46 -12.04 15.73
N ARG A 348 12.56 -10.85 15.12
CA ARG A 348 11.80 -10.48 13.91
C ARG A 348 12.20 -11.35 12.72
N ASN A 349 11.21 -11.94 12.09
CA ASN A 349 11.40 -12.80 10.93
C ASN A 349 10.29 -12.56 9.89
N ARG A 350 10.36 -13.32 8.78
CA ARG A 350 9.37 -13.21 7.71
C ARG A 350 7.94 -13.52 8.19
N SER A 351 7.75 -14.50 9.06
CA SER A 351 6.43 -14.90 9.56
C SER A 351 5.77 -13.77 10.34
N LEU A 352 6.50 -13.14 11.26
CA LEU A 352 6.00 -12.00 12.03
C LEU A 352 5.73 -10.78 11.15
N TRP A 353 6.58 -10.53 10.16
CA TRP A 353 6.36 -9.46 9.18
C TRP A 353 5.10 -9.72 8.33
N CYS A 354 4.95 -10.92 7.76
CA CYS A 354 3.74 -11.34 7.02
C CYS A 354 2.48 -11.21 7.90
N LEU A 355 2.59 -11.58 9.18
CA LEU A 355 1.51 -11.44 10.16
C LEU A 355 1.07 -9.98 10.31
N VAL A 356 2.01 -9.06 10.56
CA VAL A 356 1.71 -7.63 10.66
C VAL A 356 1.08 -7.12 9.36
N ARG A 357 1.67 -7.46 8.21
CA ARG A 357 1.18 -7.02 6.89
C ARG A 357 -0.24 -7.50 6.60
N THR A 358 -0.54 -8.75 6.93
CA THR A 358 -1.88 -9.37 6.77
C THR A 358 -2.91 -8.68 7.65
N VAL A 359 -2.57 -8.44 8.92
CA VAL A 359 -3.43 -7.74 9.89
C VAL A 359 -3.74 -6.33 9.40
N VAL A 360 -2.72 -5.57 8.99
CA VAL A 360 -2.91 -4.20 8.50
C VAL A 360 -3.70 -4.18 7.19
N ALA A 361 -3.34 -5.00 6.21
CA ALA A 361 -4.05 -5.03 4.91
C ALA A 361 -5.52 -5.43 5.07
N CYS A 362 -5.82 -6.35 5.99
CA CYS A 362 -7.19 -6.82 6.22
C CYS A 362 -8.04 -5.78 6.98
N LEU A 363 -7.54 -5.26 8.09
CA LEU A 363 -8.38 -4.54 9.05
C LEU A 363 -8.31 -3.01 8.90
N TRP A 364 -7.18 -2.44 8.47
CA TRP A 364 -7.07 -0.98 8.37
C TRP A 364 -7.71 -0.45 7.10
N ARG A 365 -8.58 0.56 7.25
CA ARG A 365 -9.18 1.33 6.15
C ARG A 365 -9.10 2.84 6.39
N SER A 366 -9.24 3.62 5.33
CA SER A 366 -9.37 5.07 5.44
C SER A 366 -10.59 5.43 6.30
N ARG A 367 -10.49 6.48 7.12
CA ARG A 367 -11.61 6.98 7.95
C ARG A 367 -12.84 7.33 7.12
N LEU A 368 -12.64 7.83 5.89
CA LEU A 368 -13.73 8.15 4.96
C LEU A 368 -14.53 6.90 4.52
N ALA A 369 -13.94 5.71 4.62
CA ALA A 369 -14.59 4.43 4.37
C ALA A 369 -15.11 3.76 5.67
N GLY A 370 -14.94 4.40 6.83
CA GLY A 370 -15.30 3.87 8.15
C GLY A 370 -16.36 4.68 8.89
N THR A 371 -16.75 5.87 8.42
CA THR A 371 -17.72 6.76 9.08
C THR A 371 -19.18 6.48 8.74
N HIS A 372 -19.49 5.55 7.85
CA HIS A 372 -20.87 5.14 7.57
C HIS A 372 -21.08 3.67 7.98
N GLU A 373 -21.91 3.43 9.00
CA GLU A 373 -22.19 2.08 9.52
C GLU A 373 -23.00 1.20 8.55
N GLU A 374 -23.67 1.81 7.57
CA GLU A 374 -24.50 1.11 6.58
C GLU A 374 -23.85 1.20 5.18
N GLY A 375 -23.58 0.05 4.53
CA GLY A 375 -23.14 0.04 3.13
C GLY A 375 -21.68 -0.34 2.84
N HIS A 376 -20.91 -0.82 3.83
CA HIS A 376 -19.49 -1.11 3.62
C HIS A 376 -19.13 -2.60 3.63
N LEU A 377 -18.13 -2.95 2.82
CA LEU A 377 -17.48 -4.25 2.81
C LEU A 377 -17.01 -4.58 4.23
N ARG A 378 -17.52 -5.65 4.83
CA ARG A 378 -17.09 -6.12 6.16
C ARG A 378 -15.88 -7.03 6.02
N ASN A 379 -14.87 -6.84 6.86
CA ASN A 379 -13.72 -7.76 6.94
C ASN A 379 -13.63 -8.42 8.31
N THR A 380 -13.29 -9.70 8.30
CA THR A 380 -12.88 -10.47 9.48
C THR A 380 -11.56 -11.17 9.16
N LEU A 381 -10.62 -11.17 10.10
CA LEU A 381 -9.38 -11.94 10.00
C LEU A 381 -9.33 -12.99 11.10
N THR A 382 -9.20 -14.26 10.73
CA THR A 382 -8.82 -15.31 11.68
C THR A 382 -7.37 -15.68 11.45
N LEU A 383 -6.56 -15.60 12.51
CA LEU A 383 -5.19 -16.10 12.55
C LEU A 383 -5.23 -17.50 13.16
N TRP A 384 -4.75 -18.51 12.43
CA TRP A 384 -4.65 -19.89 12.89
C TRP A 384 -3.17 -20.29 13.02
N PHE A 385 -2.72 -20.53 14.25
CA PHE A 385 -1.34 -20.88 14.58
C PHE A 385 -1.11 -22.40 14.60
N THR A 386 0.15 -22.83 14.56
CA THR A 386 0.53 -24.26 14.50
C THR A 386 0.22 -25.04 15.77
N ASP A 387 -0.05 -24.36 16.89
CA ASP A 387 -0.45 -24.95 18.17
C ASP A 387 -1.98 -25.10 18.30
N ASN A 388 -2.72 -25.00 17.19
CA ASN A 388 -4.19 -25.01 17.13
C ASN A 388 -4.87 -23.91 17.95
N THR A 389 -4.12 -22.86 18.30
CA THR A 389 -4.69 -21.62 18.79
C THR A 389 -5.18 -20.80 17.61
N TYR A 390 -6.34 -20.17 17.77
CA TYR A 390 -6.87 -19.26 16.77
C TYR A 390 -7.43 -17.99 17.38
N LEU A 391 -7.17 -16.89 16.69
CA LEU A 391 -7.59 -15.54 17.07
C LEU A 391 -8.41 -14.94 15.94
N THR A 392 -9.68 -14.67 16.19
CA THR A 392 -10.55 -13.99 15.22
C THR A 392 -10.68 -12.53 15.58
N LEU A 393 -10.34 -11.67 14.62
CA LEU A 393 -10.25 -10.23 14.74
C LEU A 393 -11.29 -9.61 13.80
N PRO A 394 -12.44 -9.15 14.33
CA PRO A 394 -13.33 -8.28 13.59
C PRO A 394 -12.65 -6.94 13.30
N GLN A 395 -12.90 -6.37 12.13
CA GLN A 395 -12.32 -5.08 11.73
C GLN A 395 -12.52 -3.98 12.78
N ASN A 396 -13.73 -3.86 13.34
CA ASN A 396 -14.11 -2.77 14.23
C ASN A 396 -13.56 -2.91 15.66
N GLU A 397 -12.99 -4.05 16.04
CA GLU A 397 -12.50 -4.25 17.42
C GLU A 397 -11.05 -3.77 17.55
N LEU A 398 -10.14 -4.40 16.80
CA LEU A 398 -8.71 -4.11 16.93
C LEU A 398 -8.36 -2.68 16.49
N VAL A 399 -8.96 -2.23 15.37
CA VAL A 399 -8.67 -0.90 14.81
C VAL A 399 -9.16 0.20 15.73
N THR A 400 -10.34 0.05 16.33
CA THR A 400 -10.92 1.03 17.25
C THR A 400 -10.06 1.16 18.51
N VAL A 401 -9.66 0.03 19.12
CA VAL A 401 -8.79 0.04 20.30
C VAL A 401 -7.46 0.74 20.03
N LEU A 402 -6.85 0.53 18.86
CA LEU A 402 -5.60 1.19 18.51
C LEU A 402 -5.81 2.66 18.12
N ALA A 403 -6.91 3.00 17.45
CA ALA A 403 -7.26 4.37 17.12
C ALA A 403 -7.50 5.22 18.38
N GLU A 404 -8.16 4.67 19.41
CA GLU A 404 -8.36 5.29 20.73
C GLU A 404 -7.04 5.56 21.44
N LYS A 405 -6.02 4.71 21.22
CA LYS A 405 -4.64 4.94 21.69
C LYS A 405 -3.85 5.93 20.82
N HIS A 406 -4.50 6.66 19.91
CA HIS A 406 -3.91 7.55 18.92
C HIS A 406 -2.96 6.86 17.92
N GLN A 407 -3.13 5.56 17.69
CA GLN A 407 -2.31 4.73 16.79
C GLN A 407 -3.07 4.44 15.47
N ALA A 408 -3.53 5.50 14.80
CA ALA A 408 -4.31 5.38 13.55
C ALA A 408 -3.52 4.71 12.39
N ALA A 409 -2.20 4.73 12.47
CA ALA A 409 -1.29 3.94 11.64
C ALA A 409 -0.25 3.33 12.59
N PRO A 410 -0.45 2.09 13.02
CA PRO A 410 0.39 1.49 14.05
C PRO A 410 1.71 1.01 13.46
N THR A 411 2.76 1.00 14.28
CA THR A 411 4.07 0.42 13.93
C THR A 411 4.03 -1.12 13.97
N GLU A 412 5.07 -1.78 13.47
CA GLU A 412 5.19 -3.25 13.59
C GLU A 412 5.11 -3.69 15.06
N PHE A 413 5.82 -3.00 15.96
CA PHE A 413 5.76 -3.21 17.41
C PHE A 413 4.32 -3.14 17.94
N GLN A 414 3.59 -2.07 17.61
CA GLN A 414 2.24 -1.83 18.13
C GLN A 414 1.25 -2.89 17.66
N ILE A 415 1.35 -3.35 16.41
CA ILE A 415 0.52 -4.45 15.91
C ILE A 415 0.84 -5.76 16.64
N LEU A 416 2.13 -6.10 16.77
CA LEU A 416 2.53 -7.35 17.44
C LEU A 416 2.13 -7.35 18.91
N GLN A 417 2.31 -6.24 19.62
CA GLN A 417 1.84 -6.09 21.00
C GLN A 417 0.32 -6.29 21.09
N ALA A 418 -0.44 -5.67 20.19
CA ALA A 418 -1.90 -5.80 20.20
C ALA A 418 -2.35 -7.23 19.91
N ILE A 419 -1.63 -7.98 19.07
CA ILE A 419 -1.88 -9.40 18.84
C ILE A 419 -1.58 -10.20 20.11
N GLN A 420 -0.44 -9.96 20.77
CA GLN A 420 -0.10 -10.64 22.03
C GLN A 420 -1.16 -10.41 23.12
N ASP A 421 -1.64 -9.17 23.26
CA ASP A 421 -2.68 -8.82 24.23
C ASP A 421 -4.00 -9.57 23.93
N GLN A 422 -4.34 -9.72 22.64
CA GLN A 422 -5.56 -10.41 22.21
C GLN A 422 -5.43 -11.93 22.23
N LEU A 423 -4.22 -12.48 22.13
CA LEU A 423 -3.96 -13.93 22.23
C LEU A 423 -4.38 -14.52 23.58
N VAL A 424 -4.45 -13.71 24.64
CA VAL A 424 -4.99 -14.14 25.95
C VAL A 424 -6.46 -14.55 25.85
N LYS A 425 -7.19 -14.01 24.88
CA LYS A 425 -8.60 -14.33 24.59
C LYS A 425 -8.74 -15.34 23.44
N ALA A 426 -7.63 -15.80 22.87
CA ALA A 426 -7.66 -16.75 21.78
C ALA A 426 -8.26 -18.08 22.26
N ARG A 427 -8.85 -18.80 21.32
CA ARG A 427 -9.42 -20.10 21.58
C ARG A 427 -8.43 -21.16 21.17
N THR A 428 -8.36 -22.23 21.96
CA THR A 428 -7.63 -23.46 21.62
C THR A 428 -8.67 -24.58 21.55
N GLY A 429 -8.66 -25.34 20.47
CA GLY A 429 -9.61 -26.44 20.26
C GLY A 429 -9.11 -27.39 19.20
N ASP A 430 -9.82 -28.51 19.02
CA ASP A 430 -9.52 -29.40 17.90
C ASP A 430 -9.83 -28.70 16.57
N ALA A 431 -9.04 -29.04 15.55
CA ALA A 431 -9.08 -28.35 14.27
C ALA A 431 -10.41 -28.52 13.53
N ASP A 432 -11.07 -29.68 13.65
CA ASP A 432 -12.38 -29.95 13.05
C ASP A 432 -13.47 -29.04 13.67
N THR A 433 -13.52 -28.92 14.99
CA THR A 433 -14.47 -28.04 15.70
C THR A 433 -14.26 -26.59 15.29
N MET A 434 -13.00 -26.14 15.19
CA MET A 434 -12.69 -24.77 14.79
C MET A 434 -13.11 -24.48 13.34
N VAL A 435 -12.80 -25.36 12.39
CA VAL A 435 -13.22 -25.19 10.99
C VAL A 435 -14.75 -25.14 10.90
N ASN A 436 -15.45 -26.03 11.62
CA ASN A 436 -16.90 -26.02 11.66
C ASN A 436 -17.45 -24.74 12.29
N PHE A 437 -16.82 -24.21 13.33
CA PHE A 437 -17.19 -22.92 13.93
C PHE A 437 -17.05 -21.78 12.91
N ILE A 438 -15.92 -21.69 12.21
CA ILE A 438 -15.66 -20.66 11.21
C ILE A 438 -16.68 -20.72 10.06
N LEU A 439 -16.92 -21.91 9.49
CA LEU A 439 -17.88 -22.09 8.40
C LEU A 439 -19.35 -21.89 8.83
N SER A 440 -19.65 -21.97 10.14
CA SER A 440 -21.01 -21.80 10.67
C SER A 440 -21.28 -20.39 11.18
N ALA A 441 -20.25 -19.64 11.59
CA ALA A 441 -20.38 -18.27 12.05
C ALA A 441 -20.88 -17.32 10.95
N SER A 442 -20.61 -17.62 9.69
CA SER A 442 -21.14 -16.91 8.53
C SER A 442 -21.21 -17.89 7.37
N THR A 443 -22.41 -18.28 6.94
CA THR A 443 -22.58 -19.26 5.85
C THR A 443 -22.00 -18.71 4.55
N PRO A 444 -20.85 -19.20 4.08
CA PRO A 444 -20.18 -18.62 2.92
C PRO A 444 -20.86 -19.05 1.62
N ARG A 445 -20.90 -18.16 0.63
CA ARG A 445 -21.31 -18.51 -0.74
C ARG A 445 -20.29 -19.41 -1.42
N PHE A 446 -19.01 -19.20 -1.12
CA PHE A 446 -17.90 -19.99 -1.60
C PHE A 446 -16.67 -19.80 -0.72
N LEU A 447 -15.73 -20.72 -0.86
CA LEU A 447 -14.41 -20.68 -0.27
C LEU A 447 -13.37 -20.48 -1.38
N LEU A 448 -12.48 -19.50 -1.20
CA LEU A 448 -11.30 -19.33 -2.05
C LEU A 448 -10.07 -19.91 -1.34
N ASP A 449 -9.51 -20.96 -1.90
CA ASP A 449 -8.23 -21.50 -1.43
C ASP A 449 -7.10 -20.87 -2.25
N ILE A 450 -6.38 -19.91 -1.63
CA ILE A 450 -5.26 -19.25 -2.27
C ILE A 450 -4.03 -20.16 -2.18
N ASN A 451 -3.70 -20.80 -3.29
CA ASN A 451 -2.53 -21.64 -3.46
C ASN A 451 -1.37 -20.82 -4.05
N THR A 452 -0.14 -21.20 -3.71
CA THR A 452 1.09 -20.67 -4.30
C THR A 452 1.48 -21.38 -5.60
N SER A 453 0.78 -22.47 -5.97
CA SER A 453 1.02 -23.23 -7.20
C SER A 453 0.71 -22.40 -8.45
N THR A 454 1.68 -22.35 -9.38
CA THR A 454 1.52 -21.71 -10.70
C THR A 454 0.54 -22.43 -11.62
N LYS A 455 0.11 -23.65 -11.27
CA LYS A 455 -0.88 -24.43 -12.03
C LYS A 455 -2.33 -24.08 -11.66
N SER A 456 -2.54 -23.34 -10.57
CA SER A 456 -3.88 -22.94 -10.12
C SER A 456 -4.44 -21.83 -10.99
N LEU A 457 -5.77 -21.67 -10.97
CA LEU A 457 -6.45 -20.59 -11.68
C LEU A 457 -5.92 -19.23 -11.21
N CYS A 458 -5.35 -18.42 -12.11
CA CYS A 458 -5.01 -17.04 -11.81
C CYS A 458 -6.30 -16.20 -11.72
N LEU A 459 -6.72 -15.87 -10.50
CA LEU A 459 -8.00 -15.20 -10.27
C LEU A 459 -7.99 -13.76 -10.80
N VAL A 460 -6.82 -13.13 -10.83
CA VAL A 460 -6.62 -11.81 -11.43
C VAL A 460 -7.01 -11.80 -12.91
N ASN A 461 -6.69 -12.87 -13.65
CA ASN A 461 -7.07 -12.99 -15.06
C ASN A 461 -8.58 -13.15 -15.25
N VAL A 462 -9.25 -13.87 -14.34
CA VAL A 462 -10.72 -13.95 -14.33
C VAL A 462 -11.32 -12.56 -14.21
N PHE A 463 -10.81 -11.72 -13.31
CA PHE A 463 -11.32 -10.36 -13.12
C PHE A 463 -11.01 -9.42 -14.30
N TYR A 464 -9.80 -9.45 -14.87
CA TYR A 464 -9.49 -8.60 -16.02
C TYR A 464 -10.26 -8.96 -17.30
N GLN A 465 -10.66 -10.23 -17.45
CA GLN A 465 -11.45 -10.71 -18.59
C GLN A 465 -12.96 -10.55 -18.36
N PHE A 466 -13.39 -10.28 -17.13
CA PHE A 466 -14.80 -10.14 -16.81
C PHE A 466 -15.40 -8.88 -17.47
N SER A 467 -16.54 -9.04 -18.14
CA SER A 467 -17.32 -7.95 -18.73
C SER A 467 -18.71 -7.90 -18.13
N HIS A 468 -19.14 -6.72 -17.66
CA HIS A 468 -20.52 -6.49 -17.22
C HIS A 468 -21.59 -6.55 -18.33
N ASP A 469 -21.20 -6.82 -19.58
CA ASP A 469 -22.07 -6.62 -20.75
C ASP A 469 -23.13 -7.75 -20.96
N ASP A 470 -23.33 -8.62 -19.97
CA ASP A 470 -24.40 -9.62 -19.98
C ASP A 470 -25.53 -9.18 -19.02
N ASN A 471 -26.75 -9.06 -19.56
CA ASN A 471 -28.03 -8.75 -18.88
C ASN A 471 -28.45 -9.74 -17.76
N ALA A 472 -27.50 -10.41 -17.08
CA ALA A 472 -27.73 -11.53 -16.18
C ALA A 472 -27.34 -11.27 -14.72
N VAL A 473 -26.78 -10.12 -14.37
CA VAL A 473 -26.44 -9.82 -12.96
C VAL A 473 -27.61 -9.10 -12.30
N HIS A 474 -28.67 -9.84 -12.00
CA HIS A 474 -29.77 -9.40 -11.15
C HIS A 474 -29.32 -9.31 -9.67
N ASP A 475 -29.51 -8.13 -9.07
CA ASP A 475 -29.69 -7.71 -7.67
C ASP A 475 -29.07 -8.42 -6.44
N ASP A 476 -28.49 -9.63 -6.52
CA ASP A 476 -27.97 -10.35 -5.35
C ASP A 476 -26.45 -10.61 -5.44
N CYS A 477 -25.70 -9.51 -5.56
CA CYS A 477 -24.25 -9.52 -5.79
C CYS A 477 -23.40 -9.62 -4.51
N GLY A 478 -24.03 -9.61 -3.33
CA GLY A 478 -23.36 -9.64 -2.04
C GLY A 478 -23.23 -11.06 -1.47
N GLY A 479 -22.64 -11.17 -0.28
CA GLY A 479 -22.54 -12.42 0.45
C GLY A 479 -21.25 -12.53 1.26
N THR A 480 -21.09 -13.68 1.93
CA THR A 480 -19.85 -14.01 2.63
C THR A 480 -18.95 -14.86 1.73
N ALA A 481 -17.68 -14.48 1.61
CA ALA A 481 -16.64 -15.33 1.05
C ALA A 481 -15.57 -15.59 2.11
N ILE A 482 -15.16 -16.85 2.24
CA ILE A 482 -14.03 -17.24 3.08
C ILE A 482 -12.79 -17.37 2.19
N VAL A 483 -11.70 -16.70 2.56
CA VAL A 483 -10.45 -16.70 1.80
C VAL A 483 -9.36 -17.33 2.66
N LEU A 484 -8.90 -18.52 2.26
CA LEU A 484 -7.82 -19.22 2.94
C LEU A 484 -6.46 -18.75 2.43
N LEU A 485 -5.64 -18.24 3.33
CA LEU A 485 -4.29 -17.76 3.07
C LEU A 485 -3.31 -18.60 3.92
N ALA A 486 -2.30 -19.20 3.30
CA ALA A 486 -1.18 -19.78 4.04
C ALA A 486 -0.01 -18.79 3.98
N MET A 487 0.49 -18.35 5.12
CA MET A 487 1.69 -17.50 5.17
C MET A 487 2.91 -18.39 4.91
N GLN A 488 3.69 -18.07 3.88
CA GLN A 488 4.81 -18.89 3.37
C GLN A 488 4.36 -20.19 2.67
N SER A 489 5.21 -20.69 1.76
CA SER A 489 4.85 -21.81 0.89
C SER A 489 4.75 -23.12 1.67
N ALA A 490 3.54 -23.67 1.73
CA ALA A 490 3.20 -25.08 1.92
C ALA A 490 4.05 -25.82 2.99
N ASP A 491 4.05 -25.33 4.22
CA ASP A 491 4.33 -26.21 5.35
C ASP A 491 3.22 -27.27 5.45
N ASP A 492 3.55 -28.43 6.03
CA ASP A 492 2.58 -29.54 6.17
C ASP A 492 1.33 -29.11 6.93
N ASN A 493 1.51 -28.23 7.93
CA ASN A 493 0.43 -27.64 8.72
C ASN A 493 -0.56 -26.84 7.86
N GLY A 494 -0.07 -26.00 6.94
CA GLY A 494 -0.92 -25.24 6.03
C GLY A 494 -1.74 -26.13 5.11
N ARG A 495 -1.18 -27.25 4.65
CA ARG A 495 -1.91 -28.23 3.83
C ARG A 495 -2.98 -28.97 4.62
N GLU A 496 -2.67 -29.41 5.82
CA GLU A 496 -3.61 -30.10 6.70
C GLU A 496 -4.79 -29.19 7.08
N ALA A 497 -4.49 -27.97 7.53
CA ALA A 497 -5.50 -26.97 7.84
C ALA A 497 -6.46 -26.69 6.68
N LYS A 498 -5.93 -26.52 5.46
CA LYS A 498 -6.74 -26.35 4.25
C LYS A 498 -7.55 -27.61 3.93
N ALA A 499 -6.98 -28.80 4.05
CA ALA A 499 -7.69 -30.05 3.80
C ALA A 499 -8.92 -30.21 4.73
N LEU A 500 -8.82 -29.77 5.98
CA LEU A 500 -9.96 -29.75 6.91
C LEU A 500 -11.06 -28.80 6.43
N PHE A 501 -10.72 -27.60 5.95
CA PHE A 501 -11.67 -26.68 5.34
C PHE A 501 -12.34 -27.28 4.09
N HIS A 502 -11.59 -27.94 3.21
CA HIS A 502 -12.13 -28.61 2.03
C HIS A 502 -13.12 -29.71 2.41
N LYS A 503 -12.77 -30.57 3.37
CA LYS A 503 -13.64 -31.63 3.89
C LYS A 503 -14.94 -31.06 4.47
N ALA A 504 -14.84 -30.05 5.32
CA ALA A 504 -15.99 -29.42 5.95
C ALA A 504 -16.87 -28.66 4.94
N ALA A 505 -16.26 -27.97 3.97
CA ALA A 505 -16.95 -27.33 2.86
C ALA A 505 -17.71 -28.34 2.00
N GLN A 506 -17.12 -29.50 1.70
CA GLN A 506 -17.79 -30.58 0.98
C GLN A 506 -19.02 -31.10 1.73
N ILE A 507 -18.91 -31.33 3.05
CA ILE A 507 -20.05 -31.76 3.89
C ILE A 507 -21.17 -30.72 3.87
N LYS A 508 -20.82 -29.44 3.98
CA LYS A 508 -21.76 -28.31 3.97
C LYS A 508 -22.19 -27.87 2.56
N LYS A 509 -21.72 -28.54 1.50
CA LYS A 509 -21.96 -28.21 0.08
C LYS A 509 -21.57 -26.77 -0.30
N ILE A 510 -20.51 -26.25 0.33
CA ILE A 510 -19.93 -24.94 0.00
C ILE A 510 -18.97 -25.14 -1.18
N PRO A 511 -19.14 -24.42 -2.30
CA PRO A 511 -18.19 -24.45 -3.41
C PRO A 511 -16.80 -24.00 -2.98
N VAL A 512 -15.77 -24.76 -3.37
CA VAL A 512 -14.37 -24.42 -3.13
C VAL A 512 -13.71 -24.11 -4.47
N LEU A 513 -13.02 -22.97 -4.56
CA LEU A 513 -12.22 -22.57 -5.71
C LEU A 513 -10.75 -22.46 -5.32
N GLU A 514 -9.95 -23.39 -5.81
CA GLU A 514 -8.48 -23.30 -5.73
C GLU A 514 -7.97 -22.30 -6.76
N CYS A 515 -7.29 -21.25 -6.29
CA CYS A 515 -6.85 -20.17 -7.15
C CYS A 515 -5.53 -19.55 -6.66
N SER A 516 -4.94 -18.72 -7.49
CA SER A 516 -3.73 -17.95 -7.20
C SER A 516 -3.94 -16.51 -7.61
N PHE A 517 -3.32 -15.58 -6.88
CA PHE A 517 -3.15 -14.18 -7.30
C PHE A 517 -1.73 -13.93 -7.85
N ARG A 518 -0.92 -14.98 -7.96
CA ARG A 518 0.49 -14.94 -8.31
C ARG A 518 0.68 -15.47 -9.73
N GLU A 519 1.12 -14.64 -10.65
CA GLU A 519 1.79 -15.09 -11.88
C GLU A 519 3.31 -15.19 -11.67
N THR A 520 3.87 -14.29 -10.87
CA THR A 520 5.29 -14.23 -10.51
C THR A 520 5.46 -14.35 -8.99
N GLU A 521 6.63 -14.80 -8.56
CA GLU A 521 6.98 -14.79 -7.14
C GLU A 521 7.33 -13.38 -6.66
N PHE A 522 6.84 -13.01 -5.48
CA PHE A 522 7.19 -11.78 -4.77
C PHE A 522 7.02 -12.00 -3.27
N GLN A 523 7.41 -11.04 -2.43
CA GLN A 523 7.45 -11.29 -0.98
C GLN A 523 6.17 -10.93 -0.23
N ASP A 524 5.50 -9.83 -0.59
CA ASP A 524 4.32 -9.28 0.12
C ASP A 524 3.00 -9.91 -0.30
N VAL A 525 2.98 -11.22 -0.55
CA VAL A 525 1.89 -11.83 -1.31
C VAL A 525 0.58 -11.92 -0.56
N GLU A 526 0.63 -12.25 0.73
CA GLU A 526 -0.56 -12.42 1.55
C GLU A 526 -1.32 -11.09 1.66
N ALA A 527 -0.63 -10.01 2.02
CA ALA A 527 -1.20 -8.67 2.10
C ALA A 527 -1.63 -8.11 0.74
N SER A 528 -0.85 -8.37 -0.30
CA SER A 528 -1.18 -8.00 -1.68
C SER A 528 -2.43 -8.74 -2.17
N THR A 529 -2.61 -10.01 -1.83
CA THR A 529 -3.82 -10.80 -2.15
C THR A 529 -5.04 -10.22 -1.45
N ILE A 530 -4.95 -9.96 -0.14
CA ILE A 530 -6.02 -9.31 0.63
C ILE A 530 -6.42 -7.99 -0.02
N THR A 531 -5.43 -7.17 -0.35
CA THR A 531 -5.64 -5.86 -0.97
C THR A 531 -6.35 -5.97 -2.31
N MET A 532 -5.95 -6.91 -3.17
CA MET A 532 -6.60 -7.12 -4.47
C MET A 532 -8.01 -7.67 -4.34
N VAL A 533 -8.26 -8.64 -3.45
CA VAL A 533 -9.63 -9.14 -3.19
C VAL A 533 -10.54 -8.00 -2.75
N GLN A 534 -10.09 -7.18 -1.79
CA GLN A 534 -10.84 -6.00 -1.34
C GLN A 534 -11.08 -5.02 -2.49
N HIS A 535 -10.04 -4.75 -3.29
CA HIS A 535 -10.14 -3.88 -4.46
C HIS A 535 -11.21 -4.38 -5.45
N PHE A 536 -11.22 -5.66 -5.79
CA PHE A 536 -12.23 -6.25 -6.67
C PHE A 536 -13.64 -6.24 -6.05
N CYS A 537 -13.77 -6.33 -4.73
CA CYS A 537 -15.05 -6.13 -4.04
C CYS A 537 -15.55 -4.70 -4.19
N TYR A 538 -14.70 -3.69 -3.94
CA TYR A 538 -15.08 -2.28 -4.08
C TYR A 538 -15.50 -1.93 -5.51
N GLN A 539 -14.87 -2.59 -6.48
CA GLN A 539 -15.19 -2.47 -7.90
C GLN A 539 -16.46 -3.22 -8.31
N GLY A 540 -17.05 -4.02 -7.43
CA GLY A 540 -18.25 -4.83 -7.74
C GLY A 540 -17.97 -6.02 -8.67
N PHE A 541 -16.70 -6.36 -8.93
CA PHE A 541 -16.33 -7.47 -9.82
C PHE A 541 -16.21 -8.80 -9.11
N PHE A 542 -15.88 -8.80 -7.81
CA PHE A 542 -15.45 -10.01 -7.11
C PHE A 542 -16.49 -11.15 -7.11
N PHE A 543 -17.67 -10.94 -6.51
CA PHE A 543 -18.71 -11.98 -6.42
C PHE A 543 -19.24 -12.41 -7.79
N PRO A 544 -19.64 -11.49 -8.70
CA PRO A 544 -20.14 -11.88 -10.02
C PRO A 544 -19.14 -12.71 -10.82
N ALA A 545 -17.87 -12.31 -10.85
CA ALA A 545 -16.85 -13.01 -11.63
C ALA A 545 -16.53 -14.40 -11.06
N VAL A 546 -16.43 -14.53 -9.72
CA VAL A 546 -16.22 -15.84 -9.08
C VAL A 546 -17.43 -16.75 -9.30
N GLN A 547 -18.66 -16.24 -9.15
CA GLN A 547 -19.87 -17.03 -9.33
C GLN A 547 -20.02 -17.50 -10.80
N GLN A 548 -19.74 -16.64 -11.77
CA GLN A 548 -19.74 -17.02 -13.18
C GLN A 548 -18.74 -18.14 -13.45
N HIS A 549 -17.54 -18.06 -12.86
CA HIS A 549 -16.53 -19.10 -12.99
C HIS A 549 -16.98 -20.44 -12.39
N LEU A 550 -17.53 -20.42 -11.16
CA LEU A 550 -18.07 -21.61 -10.49
C LEU A 550 -19.20 -22.27 -11.30
N ASN A 551 -20.11 -21.46 -11.85
CA ASN A 551 -21.21 -21.95 -12.69
C ASN A 551 -20.68 -22.62 -13.97
N ALA A 552 -19.69 -22.01 -14.62
CA ALA A 552 -19.04 -22.59 -15.81
C ALA A 552 -18.37 -23.93 -15.50
N PHE A 553 -17.70 -24.04 -14.34
CA PHE A 553 -17.05 -25.27 -13.90
C PHE A 553 -18.06 -26.40 -13.63
N SER A 554 -19.15 -26.09 -12.92
CA SER A 554 -20.24 -27.04 -12.65
C SER A 554 -20.83 -27.60 -13.95
N PHE A 555 -21.13 -26.74 -14.91
CA PHE A 555 -21.70 -27.14 -16.20
C PHE A 555 -20.76 -28.04 -17.03
N GLN A 556 -19.45 -27.80 -16.98
CA GLN A 556 -18.46 -28.67 -17.63
C GLN A 556 -18.40 -30.05 -16.97
N HIS A 557 -18.52 -30.13 -15.65
CA HIS A 557 -18.52 -31.39 -14.92
C HIS A 557 -19.76 -32.22 -15.23
N GLU A 558 -20.94 -31.60 -15.26
CA GLU A 558 -22.20 -32.26 -15.66
C GLU A 558 -22.13 -32.82 -17.10
N LYS A 559 -21.60 -32.04 -18.06
CA LYS A 559 -21.41 -32.51 -19.44
C LYS A 559 -20.47 -33.70 -19.52
N LYS A 560 -19.37 -33.70 -18.75
CA LYS A 560 -18.42 -34.82 -18.69
C LYS A 560 -19.06 -36.07 -18.07
N SER A 561 -19.86 -35.91 -17.01
CA SER A 561 -20.59 -37.01 -16.37
C SER A 561 -21.59 -37.66 -17.34
N LYS A 562 -22.46 -36.86 -17.97
CA LYS A 562 -23.43 -37.32 -18.99
C LYS A 562 -22.75 -38.02 -20.18
N LYS A 563 -21.56 -37.58 -20.58
CA LYS A 563 -20.78 -38.23 -21.67
C LYS A 563 -20.18 -39.58 -21.23
N LYS A 564 -19.76 -39.73 -19.97
CA LYS A 564 -19.28 -41.00 -19.41
C LYS A 564 -20.42 -42.02 -19.26
N GLU A 565 -21.59 -41.57 -18.82
CA GLU A 565 -22.79 -42.40 -18.68
C GLU A 565 -23.29 -42.91 -20.04
N LYS A 566 -23.35 -42.04 -21.06
CA LYS A 566 -23.65 -42.45 -22.44
C LYS A 566 -22.64 -43.42 -23.05
N LYS A 567 -21.38 -43.43 -22.57
CA LYS A 567 -20.35 -44.40 -22.99
C LYS A 567 -20.40 -45.72 -22.23
N LYS A 568 -21.02 -45.77 -21.05
CA LYS A 568 -21.26 -47.02 -20.30
C LYS A 568 -22.52 -47.75 -20.77
N ASN A 569 -23.49 -47.01 -21.31
CA ASN A 569 -24.75 -47.54 -21.84
C ASN A 569 -24.69 -47.89 -23.33
N ARG A 570 -23.50 -47.81 -23.94
CA ARG A 570 -23.18 -48.31 -25.28
C ARG A 570 -22.10 -49.37 -25.13
#